data_AF-A0A2V6PMM4-F1
#
_entry.id   AF-A0A2V6PMM4-F1
#
_cell.length_a   1.000
_cell.length_b   1.000
_cell.length_c   1.000
_cell.angle_alpha   90.00
_cell.angle_beta   90.00
_cell.angle_gamma   90.00
#
_symmetry.space_group_name_H-M   'P 1'
#
loop_
_entity.id
_entity.type
_entity.pdbx_description
1 polymer ?
#
loop_
_entity_poly.entity_id
_entity_poly.type
_entity_poly.pdbx_seq_one_letter_code
_entity_poly.pdbx_strand_id
1 'polypeptide(L)'
;MDLAALGSNQTWTVRKPDGVEVQLAAGETRFKQTDLPGVYAITSAQPPVRFAVNLDAVESRTAPLPVEELMRLGVPLKPHEVELTKQIEQKRRLHDAELESQQKLWRWLIVAALVVLLMETWLAGWLTRRSAIQPAT
;
A
#
# COMPACT_ATOMS: atom_id res chain seq x y z
N MET A 1 0.90 -23.92 18.32
CA MET A 1 1.48 -24.96 17.45
C MET A 1 1.75 -26.19 18.29
N ASP A 2 1.34 -27.38 17.81
CA ASP A 2 1.73 -28.65 18.41
C ASP A 2 3.10 -29.07 17.81
N LEU A 3 4.07 -29.29 18.68
CA LEU A 3 5.45 -29.64 18.39
C LEU A 3 5.73 -31.13 18.65
N ALA A 4 4.80 -31.88 19.24
CA ALA A 4 4.97 -33.31 19.51
C ALA A 4 5.26 -34.09 18.23
N ALA A 5 4.68 -33.66 17.10
CA ALA A 5 4.91 -34.23 15.78
C ALA A 5 6.36 -34.05 15.27
N LEU A 6 7.14 -33.15 15.86
CA LEU A 6 8.53 -32.88 15.50
C LEU A 6 9.53 -33.60 16.42
N GLY A 7 9.09 -34.06 17.59
CA GLY A 7 9.89 -34.78 18.58
C GLY A 7 9.48 -34.46 20.03
N SER A 8 9.43 -35.47 20.89
CA SER A 8 8.82 -35.39 22.22
C SER A 8 9.80 -35.19 23.40
N ASN A 9 11.11 -35.08 23.16
CA ASN A 9 12.11 -34.94 24.23
C ASN A 9 13.28 -34.00 23.88
N GLN A 10 13.01 -33.00 23.05
CA GLN A 10 13.99 -32.00 22.60
C GLN A 10 13.67 -30.64 23.24
N THR A 11 14.68 -29.78 23.40
CA THR A 11 14.47 -28.35 23.58
C THR A 11 14.19 -27.72 22.21
N TRP A 12 13.08 -27.00 22.10
CA TRP A 12 12.69 -26.31 20.87
C TRP A 12 13.04 -24.84 20.95
N THR A 13 13.62 -24.26 19.90
CA THR A 13 13.79 -22.81 19.76
C THR A 13 12.87 -22.32 18.66
N VAL A 14 12.00 -21.36 19.00
CA VAL A 14 11.06 -20.74 18.08
C VAL A 14 11.41 -19.26 17.91
N ARG A 15 11.67 -18.85 16.68
CA ARG A 15 11.78 -17.44 16.29
C ARG A 15 10.40 -16.89 15.95
N LYS A 16 10.00 -15.84 16.65
CA LYS A 16 8.78 -15.06 16.43
C LYS A 16 8.92 -14.12 15.21
N PRO A 17 7.81 -13.54 14.70
CA PRO A 17 7.84 -12.63 13.55
C PRO A 17 8.65 -11.35 13.77
N ASP A 18 8.74 -10.88 15.02
CA ASP A 18 9.57 -9.74 15.44
C ASP A 18 11.08 -10.07 15.52
N GLY A 19 11.45 -11.33 15.27
CA GLY A 19 12.82 -11.83 15.34
C GLY A 19 13.24 -12.32 16.72
N VAL A 20 12.41 -12.18 17.76
CA VAL A 20 12.70 -12.68 19.11
C VAL A 20 12.70 -14.20 19.11
N GLU A 21 13.74 -14.79 19.69
CA GLU A 21 13.82 -16.24 19.88
C GLU A 21 13.37 -16.65 21.27
N VAL A 22 12.52 -17.68 21.32
CA VAL A 22 11.98 -18.25 22.55
C VAL A 22 12.39 -19.71 22.60
N GLN A 23 13.15 -20.06 23.63
CA GLN A 23 13.49 -21.45 23.92
C GLN A 23 12.44 -22.06 24.83
N LEU A 24 11.93 -23.23 24.45
CA LEU A 24 10.98 -23.99 25.23
C LEU A 24 11.73 -24.96 26.15
N ALA A 25 11.13 -25.21 27.31
CA ALA A 25 11.63 -26.22 28.24
C ALA A 25 11.66 -27.61 27.58
N ALA A 26 12.56 -28.48 28.04
CA ALA A 26 12.65 -29.84 27.54
C ALA A 26 11.32 -30.59 27.73
N GLY A 27 10.83 -31.22 26.68
CA GLY A 27 9.56 -31.96 26.69
C GLY A 27 8.31 -31.09 26.53
N GLU A 28 8.43 -29.77 26.45
CA GLU A 28 7.30 -28.90 26.12
C GLU A 28 6.94 -29.09 24.64
N THR A 29 5.72 -29.58 24.40
CA THR A 29 5.23 -29.89 23.06
C THR A 29 4.30 -28.82 22.51
N ARG A 30 3.97 -27.75 23.24
CA ARG A 30 3.00 -26.76 22.76
C ARG A 30 3.51 -25.33 22.87
N PHE A 31 3.74 -24.72 21.71
CA PHE A 31 4.03 -23.29 21.64
C PHE A 31 2.73 -22.47 21.62
N LYS A 32 2.57 -21.56 22.59
CA LYS A 32 1.40 -20.69 22.79
C LYS A 32 1.69 -19.19 22.66
N GLN A 33 2.96 -18.77 22.52
CA GLN A 33 3.33 -17.35 22.40
C GLN A 33 3.12 -16.85 20.96
N THR A 34 1.88 -16.94 20.50
CA THR A 34 1.40 -16.55 19.16
C THR A 34 0.62 -15.23 19.22
N ASP A 35 1.16 -14.26 19.97
CA ASP A 35 0.61 -12.92 20.21
C ASP A 35 0.80 -11.96 19.03
N LEU A 36 1.69 -12.27 18.10
CA LEU A 36 1.95 -11.46 16.91
C LEU A 36 1.49 -12.21 15.66
N PRO A 37 0.76 -11.54 14.75
CA PRO A 37 0.53 -12.10 13.42
C PRO A 37 1.85 -12.14 12.65
N GLY A 38 2.03 -13.16 11.83
CA GLY A 38 3.20 -13.33 10.98
C GLY A 38 3.70 -14.77 10.90
N VAL A 39 4.92 -14.92 10.38
CA VAL A 39 5.56 -16.22 10.19
C VAL A 39 6.52 -16.52 11.33
N TYR A 40 6.26 -17.62 12.03
CA TYR A 40 7.11 -18.18 13.06
C TYR A 40 8.01 -19.28 12.46
N ALA A 41 9.21 -19.45 13.01
CA ALA A 41 10.15 -20.48 12.57
C ALA A 41 10.69 -21.27 13.77
N ILE A 42 10.62 -22.59 13.70
CA ILE A 42 11.25 -23.49 14.65
C ILE A 42 12.69 -23.71 14.17
N THR A 43 13.62 -22.93 14.72
CA THR A 43 15.01 -22.86 14.24
C THR A 43 15.84 -24.06 14.66
N SER A 44 15.45 -24.73 15.74
CA SER A 44 16.10 -25.96 16.22
C SER A 44 15.64 -27.24 15.51
N ALA A 45 14.70 -27.14 14.56
CA ALA A 45 14.29 -28.26 13.72
C ALA A 45 15.16 -28.33 12.45
N GLN A 46 15.43 -29.54 11.96
CA GLN A 46 16.16 -29.78 10.71
C GLN A 46 15.30 -30.61 9.74
N PRO A 47 14.85 -30.04 8.61
CA PRO A 47 14.97 -28.63 8.22
C PRO A 47 14.10 -27.70 9.10
N PRO A 48 14.40 -26.39 9.16
CA PRO A 48 13.60 -25.44 9.94
C PRO A 48 12.14 -25.44 9.49
N VAL A 49 11.23 -25.66 10.45
CA VAL A 49 9.78 -25.70 10.19
C VAL A 49 9.21 -24.30 10.39
N ARG A 50 8.32 -23.87 9.49
CA ARG A 50 7.65 -22.56 9.60
C ARG A 50 6.14 -22.74 9.69
N PHE A 51 5.50 -21.86 10.44
CA PHE A 51 4.04 -21.78 10.49
C PHE A 51 3.59 -20.32 10.54
N ALA A 52 2.41 -20.05 9.99
CA ALA A 52 1.82 -18.71 9.95
C ALA A 52 0.76 -18.56 11.03
N VAL A 53 0.71 -17.37 11.64
CA VAL A 53 -0.36 -16.91 12.52
C VAL A 53 -0.98 -15.70 11.84
N ASN A 54 -2.26 -15.77 11.51
CA ASN A 54 -2.97 -14.71 10.81
C ASN A 54 -3.99 -14.05 11.73
N LEU A 55 -4.28 -12.76 11.49
CA LEU A 55 -5.42 -12.05 12.08
C LEU A 55 -6.74 -12.63 11.58
N ASP A 56 -7.80 -12.42 12.36
CA ASP A 56 -9.15 -12.78 11.93
C ASP A 56 -9.55 -11.95 10.70
N ALA A 57 -10.16 -12.58 9.70
CA ALA A 57 -10.64 -11.89 8.50
C ALA A 57 -11.71 -10.84 8.81
N VAL A 58 -12.37 -10.92 9.98
CA VAL A 58 -13.30 -9.88 10.44
C VAL A 58 -12.57 -8.55 10.65
N GLU A 59 -11.34 -8.57 11.16
CA GLU A 59 -10.57 -7.35 11.47
C GLU A 59 -10.11 -6.60 10.22
N SER A 60 -10.02 -7.27 9.06
CA SER A 60 -9.62 -6.64 7.79
C SER A 60 -10.80 -6.06 7.00
N ARG A 61 -12.03 -6.19 7.49
CA ARG A 61 -13.21 -5.62 6.81
C ARG A 61 -13.22 -4.09 6.96
N THR A 62 -12.98 -3.40 5.85
CA THR A 62 -13.00 -1.93 5.76
C THR A 62 -14.37 -1.36 5.39
N ALA A 63 -15.37 -2.22 5.17
CA ALA A 63 -16.74 -1.78 4.96
C ALA A 63 -17.26 -1.07 6.23
N PRO A 64 -18.05 0.02 6.08
CA PRO A 64 -18.64 0.69 7.23
C PRO A 64 -19.47 -0.29 8.09
N LEU A 65 -19.27 -0.23 9.40
CA LEU A 65 -20.06 -1.04 10.34
C LEU A 65 -21.49 -0.48 10.42
N PRO A 66 -22.53 -1.34 10.44
CA PRO A 66 -23.91 -0.89 10.66
C PRO A 66 -24.07 -0.11 11.95
N VAL A 67 -24.97 0.87 11.94
CA VAL A 67 -25.22 1.77 13.08
C VAL A 67 -25.70 0.98 14.30
N GLU A 68 -26.50 -0.06 14.08
CA GLU A 68 -27.02 -0.97 15.10
C GLU A 68 -25.91 -1.74 15.81
N GLU A 69 -24.89 -2.14 15.06
CA GLU A 69 -23.75 -2.88 15.58
C GLU A 69 -22.83 -1.98 16.40
N LEU A 70 -22.65 -0.72 15.97
CA LEU A 70 -21.96 0.32 16.74
C LEU A 70 -22.68 0.61 18.07
N MET A 71 -24.02 0.69 18.07
CA MET A 71 -24.80 0.85 19.31
C MET A 71 -24.63 -0.35 20.24
N ARG A 72 -24.65 -1.57 19.71
CA ARG A 72 -24.43 -2.80 20.49
C ARG A 72 -23.06 -2.84 21.13
N LEU A 73 -22.05 -2.28 20.47
CA LEU A 73 -20.69 -2.11 21.00
C LEU A 73 -20.56 -0.95 22.00
N GLY A 74 -21.65 -0.23 22.28
CA GLY A 74 -21.68 0.88 23.24
C GLY A 74 -21.11 2.19 22.68
N VAL A 75 -20.97 2.31 21.36
CA VAL A 75 -20.49 3.55 20.74
C VAL A 75 -21.59 4.61 20.87
N PRO A 76 -21.33 5.75 21.54
CA PRO A 76 -22.32 6.79 21.72
C PRO A 76 -22.56 7.52 20.39
N LEU A 77 -23.73 7.31 19.80
CA LEU A 77 -24.13 7.97 18.56
C LEU A 77 -24.84 9.29 18.86
N LYS A 78 -24.21 10.42 18.53
CA LYS A 78 -24.90 11.72 18.51
C LYS A 78 -25.63 11.90 17.18
N PRO A 79 -26.87 12.47 17.17
CA PRO A 79 -27.56 12.81 15.94
C PRO A 79 -26.67 13.67 15.03
N HIS A 80 -26.53 13.24 13.78
CA HIS A 80 -25.40 13.54 12.90
C HIS A 80 -25.75 14.62 11.87
N GLU A 81 -26.38 15.73 12.27
CA GLU A 81 -26.77 16.78 11.31
C GLU A 81 -25.57 17.62 10.85
N VAL A 82 -24.52 17.71 11.67
CA VAL A 82 -23.33 18.55 11.44
C VAL A 82 -22.20 17.80 10.71
N GLU A 83 -22.21 16.46 10.72
CA GLU A 83 -21.12 15.65 10.13
C GLU A 83 -21.37 15.31 8.66
N LEU A 84 -22.64 15.14 8.24
CA LEU A 84 -22.98 14.87 6.84
C LEU A 84 -22.52 16.01 5.92
N THR A 85 -22.72 17.25 6.34
CA THR A 85 -22.26 18.45 5.62
C THR A 85 -20.74 18.52 5.52
N LYS A 86 -20.01 18.22 6.60
CA LYS A 86 -18.54 18.16 6.59
C LYS A 86 -18.00 17.06 5.68
N GLN A 87 -18.61 15.87 5.68
CA GLN A 87 -18.19 14.77 4.81
C GLN A 87 -18.48 15.06 3.32
N ILE A 88 -19.60 15.72 3.02
CA ILE A 88 -19.91 16.17 1.65
C ILE A 88 -18.91 17.24 1.21
N GLU A 89 -18.57 18.19 2.07
CA GLU A 89 -17.54 19.20 1.78
C GLU A 89 -16.14 18.59 1.59
N GLN A 90 -15.74 17.62 2.41
CA GLN A 90 -14.46 16.92 2.26
C GLN A 90 -14.42 16.13 0.95
N LYS A 91 -15.48 15.42 0.58
CA LYS A 91 -15.56 14.71 -0.71
C LYS A 91 -15.49 15.67 -1.89
N ARG A 92 -16.16 16.82 -1.82
CA ARG A 92 -16.05 17.88 -2.86
C ARG A 92 -14.63 18.40 -2.98
N ARG A 93 -13.95 18.72 -1.87
CA ARG A 93 -12.56 19.18 -1.87
C ARG A 93 -11.59 18.18 -2.50
N LEU A 94 -11.76 16.88 -2.22
CA LEU A 94 -10.94 15.83 -2.82
C LEU A 94 -11.18 15.72 -4.33
N HIS A 95 -12.44 15.84 -4.76
CA HIS A 95 -12.79 15.82 -6.18
C HIS A 95 -12.25 17.05 -6.94
N ASP A 96 -12.35 18.23 -6.34
CA ASP A 96 -11.82 19.47 -6.91
C ASP A 96 -10.28 19.44 -7.03
N ALA A 97 -9.60 18.85 -6.04
CA ALA A 97 -8.14 18.69 -6.06
C ALA A 97 -7.67 17.73 -7.16
N GLU A 98 -8.42 16.66 -7.43
CA GLU A 98 -8.14 15.73 -8.52
C GLU A 98 -8.29 16.41 -9.89
N LEU A 99 -9.32 17.24 -10.06
CA LEU A 99 -9.55 18.03 -11.27
C LEU A 99 -8.48 19.12 -11.50
N GLU A 100 -7.97 19.76 -10.44
CA GLU A 100 -6.93 20.79 -10.57
C GLU A 100 -5.62 20.23 -11.15
N SER A 101 -5.26 19.00 -10.79
CA SER A 101 -4.04 18.33 -11.26
C SER A 101 -4.04 18.09 -12.78
N GLN A 102 -5.20 17.78 -13.36
CA GLN A 102 -5.34 17.47 -14.79
C GLN A 102 -5.34 18.73 -15.66
N GLN A 103 -5.88 19.85 -15.16
CA GLN A 103 -5.96 21.11 -15.92
C GLN A 103 -4.58 21.74 -16.20
N LYS A 104 -3.61 21.60 -15.29
CA LYS A 104 -2.28 22.20 -15.46
C LYS A 104 -1.46 21.47 -16.53
N LEU A 105 -1.65 20.17 -16.71
CA LEU A 105 -0.86 19.35 -17.63
C LEU A 105 -1.15 19.67 -19.10
N TRP A 106 -2.43 19.88 -19.47
CA TRP A 106 -2.81 20.17 -20.85
C TRP A 106 -2.24 21.50 -21.37
N ARG A 107 -2.18 22.53 -20.51
CA ARG A 107 -1.58 23.82 -20.87
C ARG A 107 -0.09 23.67 -21.23
N TRP A 108 0.65 22.86 -20.49
CA TRP A 108 2.07 22.60 -20.78
C TRP A 108 2.26 21.79 -22.06
N LEU A 109 1.37 20.85 -22.37
CA LEU A 109 1.40 20.12 -23.64
C LEU A 109 1.20 21.04 -24.86
N ILE A 110 0.26 22.00 -24.79
CA ILE A 110 0.06 22.98 -25.86
C ILE A 110 1.30 23.85 -26.06
N VAL A 111 1.89 24.35 -24.97
CA VAL A 111 3.10 25.18 -25.05
C VAL A 111 4.26 24.39 -25.66
N ALA A 112 4.45 23.13 -25.25
CA ALA A 112 5.48 22.27 -25.82
C ALA A 112 5.28 22.03 -27.32
N ALA A 113 4.05 21.74 -27.75
CA ALA A 113 3.73 21.55 -29.17
C ALA A 113 4.00 22.81 -30.00
N LEU A 114 3.67 24.00 -29.48
CA LEU A 114 3.95 25.28 -30.15
C LEU A 114 5.46 25.54 -30.27
N VAL A 115 6.25 25.23 -29.24
CA VAL A 115 7.71 25.39 -29.28
C VAL A 115 8.32 24.47 -30.33
N VAL A 116 7.89 23.22 -30.41
CA VAL A 116 8.35 22.26 -31.43
C VAL A 116 8.02 22.77 -32.83
N LEU A 117 6.78 23.23 -33.05
CA LEU A 117 6.35 23.76 -34.35
C LEU A 117 7.19 24.97 -34.79
N LEU A 118 7.52 25.88 -33.86
CA LEU A 118 8.39 27.02 -34.15
C LEU A 118 9.83 26.59 -34.47
N MET A 119 10.36 25.61 -33.74
CA MET A 119 11.68 25.04 -34.05
C MET A 119 11.71 24.42 -35.44
N GLU A 120 10.72 23.60 -35.79
CA GLU A 120 10.64 22.99 -37.13
C GLU A 120 10.53 24.04 -38.23
N THR A 121 9.70 25.07 -38.02
CA THR A 121 9.53 26.17 -38.98
C THR A 121 10.83 26.96 -39.16
N TRP A 122 11.56 27.20 -38.07
CA TRP A 122 12.84 27.92 -38.12
C TRP A 122 13.94 27.09 -38.80
N LEU A 123 14.06 25.80 -38.46
CA LEU A 123 15.00 24.88 -39.09
C LEU A 123 14.71 24.72 -40.59
N ALA A 124 13.45 24.56 -40.97
CA ALA A 124 13.04 24.47 -42.37
C ALA A 124 13.41 25.76 -43.12
N GLY A 125 13.04 26.93 -42.59
CA GLY A 125 13.37 28.22 -43.19
C GLY A 125 14.88 28.49 -43.27
N TRP A 126 15.67 28.02 -42.31
CA TRP A 126 17.13 28.10 -42.34
C TRP A 126 17.74 27.17 -43.39
N LEU A 127 17.22 25.95 -43.53
CA LEU A 127 17.69 24.99 -44.52
C LEU A 127 17.34 25.46 -45.95
N THR A 128 16.15 26.02 -46.18
CA THR A 128 15.78 26.57 -47.50
C THR A 128 16.63 27.78 -47.87
N ARG A 129 17.00 28.64 -46.90
CA ARG A 129 17.92 29.77 -47.14
C ARG A 129 19.35 29.32 -47.47
N ARG A 130 19.82 28.18 -46.94
CA ARG A 130 21.13 27.61 -47.29
C ARG A 130 21.13 26.95 -48.67
N SER A 131 20.04 26.28 -49.06
CA SER A 131 19.90 25.72 -50.41
C SER A 131 19.77 26.78 -51.51
N ALA A 132 19.32 28.00 -51.18
CA ALA A 132 19.28 29.12 -52.11
C ALA A 132 20.66 29.78 -52.39
N ILE A 133 21.73 29.35 -51.69
CA ILE A 133 23.11 29.81 -51.92
C ILE A 133 23.96 28.66 -52.50
N GLN A 134 23.41 27.93 -53.46
CA GLN A 134 24.21 27.17 -54.41
C GLN A 134 24.13 27.91 -55.75
N PRO A 135 25.08 28.81 -56.06
CA PRO A 135 25.17 29.37 -57.40
C PRO A 135 25.61 28.24 -58.34
N ALA A 136 24.75 27.93 -59.31
CA ALA A 136 25.11 27.07 -60.42
C ALA A 136 26.08 27.83 -61.33
N THR A 137 27.36 27.45 -61.29
CA THR A 137 28.32 27.47 -62.42
C THR A 137 29.46 26.53 -62.11
#